data_AF-A0A2S5M6X3-F1
#
_entry.id   AF-A0A2S5M6X3-F1
#
_cell.length_a   1.000
_cell.length_b   1.000
_cell.length_c   1.000
_cell.angle_alpha   90.00
_cell.angle_beta   90.00
_cell.angle_gamma   90.00
#
_symmetry.space_group_name_H-M   'P 1'
#
loop_
_entity.id
_entity.type
_entity.pdbx_description
1 polymer ?
#
loop_
_entity_poly.entity_id
_entity_poly.type
_entity_poly.pdbx_seq_one_letter_code
_entity_poly.pdbx_strand_id
1 'polypeptide(L)'
;MAPRKKSRDLEKTYTHAQFIDKLRRLADAMEKDKPFAIQIAGERINVPARAIYNIEHEREGGDEEIEFQIKWSDADAAKPAKKKMALK
;
A
#
# COMPACT_ATOMS: atom_id res chain seq x y z
N MET A 1 10.76 -16.41 18.08
CA MET A 1 10.07 -16.23 16.78
C MET A 1 9.02 -15.15 16.98
N ALA A 2 8.96 -14.13 16.12
CA ALA A 2 7.89 -13.12 16.21
C ALA A 2 6.52 -13.81 15.98
N PRO A 3 5.46 -13.43 16.72
CA PRO A 3 4.14 -14.02 16.53
C PRO A 3 3.65 -13.78 15.10
N ARG A 4 3.10 -14.82 14.47
CA ARG A 4 2.48 -14.71 13.14
C ARG A 4 1.29 -13.78 13.23
N LYS A 5 1.19 -12.83 12.30
CA LYS A 5 0.00 -11.97 12.16
C LYS A 5 -1.20 -12.86 11.82
N LYS A 6 -2.36 -12.54 12.39
CA LYS A 6 -3.62 -13.16 11.97
C LYS A 6 -3.89 -12.84 10.51
N SER A 7 -4.33 -13.84 9.74
CA SER A 7 -4.87 -13.62 8.40
C SER A 7 -6.05 -12.66 8.50
N ARG A 8 -6.16 -11.74 7.55
CA ARG A 8 -7.28 -10.82 7.42
C ARG A 8 -7.51 -10.55 5.94
N ASP A 9 -8.78 -10.44 5.58
CA ASP A 9 -9.24 -9.99 4.29
C ASP A 9 -10.17 -8.80 4.53
N LEU A 10 -9.85 -7.64 3.96
CA LEU A 10 -10.48 -6.36 4.29
C LEU A 10 -10.78 -5.58 3.03
N GLU A 11 -12.06 -5.32 2.80
CA GLU A 11 -12.55 -4.50 1.70
C GLU A 11 -13.44 -3.37 2.23
N LYS A 12 -13.40 -2.23 1.54
CA LYS A 12 -14.33 -1.13 1.80
C LYS A 12 -14.50 -0.24 0.57
N THR A 13 -15.72 -0.05 0.11
CA THR A 13 -16.08 1.00 -0.85
C THR A 13 -16.00 2.37 -0.20
N TYR A 14 -15.48 3.35 -0.94
CA TYR A 14 -15.35 4.73 -0.50
C TYR A 14 -16.13 5.67 -1.44
N THR A 15 -16.49 6.85 -0.92
CA THR A 15 -16.91 7.94 -1.78
C THR A 15 -15.75 8.40 -2.67
N HIS A 16 -16.05 9.00 -3.83
CA HIS A 16 -15.03 9.48 -4.77
C HIS A 16 -14.00 10.40 -4.10
N ALA A 17 -14.45 11.35 -3.26
CA ALA A 17 -13.55 12.25 -2.54
C ALA A 17 -12.62 11.52 -1.56
N GLN A 18 -13.12 10.52 -0.83
CA GLN A 18 -12.32 9.71 0.09
C GLN A 18 -11.30 8.84 -0.65
N PHE A 19 -11.66 8.33 -1.82
CA PHE A 19 -10.75 7.56 -2.66
C PHE A 19 -9.60 8.45 -3.18
N ILE A 20 -9.93 9.63 -3.70
CA ILE A 20 -8.93 10.62 -4.14
C ILE A 20 -7.97 11.01 -3.01
N ASP A 21 -8.48 11.27 -1.80
CA ASP A 21 -7.62 11.62 -0.65
C ASP A 21 -6.58 10.54 -0.35
N LYS A 22 -7.00 9.27 -0.39
CA LYS A 22 -6.11 8.13 -0.17
C LYS A 22 -5.04 8.03 -1.26
N LEU A 23 -5.41 8.21 -2.54
CA LEU A 23 -4.46 8.21 -3.64
C LEU A 23 -3.42 9.32 -3.51
N ARG A 24 -3.83 10.54 -3.16
CA ARG A 24 -2.90 11.66 -2.96
C ARG A 24 -1.92 11.39 -1.83
N ARG A 25 -2.41 10.88 -0.69
CA ARG A 25 -1.56 10.53 0.46
C ARG A 25 -0.59 9.39 0.15
N LEU A 26 -1.02 8.43 -0.67
CA LEU A 26 -0.16 7.36 -1.17
C LEU A 26 0.95 7.93 -2.06
N ALA A 27 0.59 8.75 -3.05
CA ALA A 27 1.54 9.41 -3.95
C ALA A 27 2.56 10.25 -3.15
N ASP A 28 2.08 11.06 -2.19
CA ASP A 28 2.91 11.85 -1.28
C ASP A 28 3.93 11.02 -0.50
N ALA A 29 3.55 9.82 -0.06
CA ALA A 29 4.44 8.92 0.67
C ALA A 29 5.48 8.28 -0.26
N MET A 30 5.07 7.88 -1.46
CA MET A 30 5.93 7.32 -2.50
C MET A 30 7.00 8.32 -2.94
N GLU A 31 6.61 9.57 -3.26
CA GLU A 31 7.55 10.63 -3.66
C GLU A 31 8.61 10.95 -2.59
N LYS A 32 8.28 10.71 -1.32
CA LYS A 32 9.14 11.02 -0.17
C LYS A 32 9.92 9.80 0.33
N ASP A 33 9.81 8.64 -0.32
CA ASP A 33 10.35 7.36 0.15
C ASP A 33 9.95 7.04 1.61
N LYS A 34 8.70 7.36 2.00
CA LYS A 34 8.19 7.18 3.36
C LYS A 34 7.17 6.05 3.45
N PRO A 35 7.06 5.36 4.60
CA PRO A 35 5.94 4.45 4.85
C PRO A 35 4.60 5.17 4.72
N PHE A 36 3.60 4.48 4.20
CA PHE A 36 2.23 4.98 4.06
C PHE A 36 1.30 4.32 5.08
N ALA A 37 0.59 5.13 5.86
CA ALA A 37 -0.42 4.63 6.79
C ALA A 37 -1.83 4.87 6.24
N ILE A 38 -2.62 3.80 6.16
CA ILE A 38 -3.99 3.80 5.66
C ILE A 38 -4.92 3.10 6.65
N GLN A 39 -6.19 3.50 6.66
CA GLN A 39 -7.24 2.78 7.35
C GLN A 39 -8.21 2.16 6.34
N ILE A 40 -8.51 0.88 6.51
CA ILE A 40 -9.44 0.08 5.70
C ILE A 40 -10.38 -0.64 6.65
N ALA A 41 -11.70 -0.48 6.47
CA ALA A 41 -12.72 -1.12 7.30
C ALA A 41 -12.50 -1.00 8.84
N GLY A 42 -11.90 0.09 9.31
CA GLY A 42 -11.61 0.30 10.75
C GLY A 42 -10.19 -0.09 11.17
N GLU A 43 -9.48 -0.86 10.36
CA GLU A 43 -8.14 -1.37 10.65
C GLU A 43 -7.05 -0.46 10.07
N ARG A 44 -6.03 -0.17 10.87
CA ARG A 44 -4.86 0.61 10.44
C ARG A 44 -3.78 -0.31 9.87
N ILE A 45 -3.37 -0.02 8.64
CA ILE A 45 -2.34 -0.74 7.91
C ILE A 45 -1.17 0.22 7.66
N ASN A 46 0.04 -0.23 7.96
CA ASN A 46 1.27 0.51 7.67
C ASN A 46 2.01 -0.19 6.53
N VAL A 47 1.98 0.42 5.36
CA VAL A 47 2.68 -0.01 4.15
C VAL A 47 4.13 0.47 4.25
N PRO A 48 5.13 -0.42 4.09
CA PRO A 48 6.54 -0.01 4.11
C PRO A 48 6.90 0.81 2.86
N ALA A 49 7.88 1.71 2.98
CA ALA A 49 8.35 2.54 1.85
C ALA A 49 8.85 1.72 0.64
N ARG A 50 9.24 0.46 0.85
CA ARG A 50 9.76 -0.46 -0.17
C ARG A 50 8.73 -1.47 -0.67
N ALA A 51 7.44 -1.20 -0.49
CA ALA A 51 6.41 -1.99 -1.14
C ALA A 51 6.62 -1.98 -2.67
N ILE A 52 6.16 -3.04 -3.32
CA ILE A 52 6.12 -3.17 -4.77
C ILE A 52 4.75 -2.71 -5.25
N TYR A 53 4.72 -1.96 -6.35
CA TYR A 53 3.51 -1.37 -6.92
C TYR A 53 3.29 -1.92 -8.32
N ASN A 54 2.10 -2.48 -8.56
CA ASN A 54 1.67 -2.97 -9.87
C ASN A 54 0.33 -2.31 -10.23
N ILE A 55 0.06 -2.19 -11.53
CA ILE A 55 -1.27 -1.86 -12.05
C ILE A 55 -1.69 -3.05 -12.91
N GLU A 56 -2.85 -3.60 -12.61
CA GLU A 56 -3.44 -4.73 -13.32
C GLU A 56 -4.76 -4.28 -13.96
N HIS A 57 -5.09 -4.86 -15.11
CA HIS A 57 -6.35 -4.63 -15.81
C HIS A 57 -6.94 -5.98 -16.19
N GLU A 58 -8.21 -6.17 -15.88
CA GLU A 58 -8.92 -7.42 -16.10
C GLU A 58 -10.26 -7.17 -16.82
N ARG A 59 -10.63 -8.15 -17.66
CA ARG A 59 -11.93 -8.25 -18.30
C ARG A 59 -12.45 -9.66 -18.15
N GLU A 60 -13.47 -9.83 -17.33
CA GLU A 60 -14.10 -11.12 -17.07
C GLU A 60 -15.61 -10.90 -16.82
N GLY A 61 -16.46 -11.84 -17.24
CA GLY A 61 -17.89 -11.82 -16.88
C GLY A 61 -18.73 -10.66 -17.42
N GLY A 62 -18.17 -9.78 -18.27
CA GLY A 62 -18.81 -8.53 -18.70
C GLY A 62 -18.37 -7.31 -17.89
N ASP A 63 -17.49 -7.50 -16.91
CA ASP A 63 -16.91 -6.47 -16.07
C ASP A 63 -15.54 -6.02 -16.62
N GLU A 64 -15.15 -4.81 -16.21
CA GLU A 64 -13.87 -4.21 -16.59
C GLU A 64 -13.27 -3.50 -15.38
N GLU A 65 -12.08 -3.96 -14.97
CA GLU A 65 -11.49 -3.58 -13.70
C GLU A 65 -10.04 -3.13 -13.86
N ILE A 66 -9.65 -2.08 -13.13
CA ILE A 66 -8.25 -1.66 -12.99
C ILE A 66 -7.91 -1.66 -11.50
N GLU A 67 -6.88 -2.41 -11.14
CA GLU A 67 -6.40 -2.50 -9.77
C GLU A 67 -5.02 -1.86 -9.60
N PHE A 68 -4.92 -0.95 -8.62
CA PHE A 68 -3.64 -0.46 -8.13
C PHE A 68 -3.23 -1.33 -6.94
N GLN A 69 -2.26 -2.19 -7.17
CA GLN A 69 -1.87 -3.20 -6.21
C GLN A 69 -0.56 -2.82 -5.51
N ILE A 70 -0.57 -2.93 -4.18
CA ILE A 70 0.56 -2.59 -3.31
C ILE A 70 0.92 -3.84 -2.50
N LYS A 71 2.10 -4.42 -2.77
CA LYS A 71 2.53 -5.71 -2.21
C LYS A 71 3.81 -5.56 -1.38
N TRP A 72 3.87 -6.24 -0.24
CA TRP A 72 5.09 -6.32 0.57
C TRP A 72 5.09 -7.63 1.39
N SER A 73 6.28 -8.12 1.72
CA SER A 73 6.45 -9.24 2.67
C SER A 73 6.71 -8.75 4.09
N ASP A 74 6.64 -9.64 5.09
CA ASP A 74 7.05 -9.29 6.47
C ASP A 74 8.55 -8.97 6.56
N ALA A 75 9.37 -9.64 5.75
CA ALA A 75 10.77 -9.27 5.56
C ALA A 75 10.89 -7.87 4.95
N ASP A 76 9.85 -7.38 4.26
CA ASP A 76 9.68 -6.02 3.75
C ASP A 76 9.24 -4.95 4.76
N ALA A 77 8.68 -5.36 5.88
CA ALA A 77 8.37 -4.46 6.97
C ALA A 77 9.56 -4.21 7.91
N ALA A 78 10.50 -5.17 8.05
CA ALA A 78 11.50 -5.17 9.14
C ALA A 78 12.84 -4.45 8.86
N LYS A 79 13.20 -4.18 7.61
CA LYS A 79 14.47 -3.51 7.25
C LYS A 79 14.34 -2.00 7.38
N PRO A 80 15.39 -1.31 7.86
CA PRO A 80 15.41 0.14 7.94
C PRO A 80 15.30 0.76 6.55
N ALA A 81 14.69 1.95 6.47
CA ALA A 81 14.66 2.75 5.25
C ALA A 81 16.11 2.99 4.76
N LYS A 82 16.33 2.92 3.44
CA LYS A 82 17.65 3.20 2.85
C LYS A 82 18.07 4.62 3.25
N LYS A 83 19.17 4.77 3.98
CA LYS A 83 19.80 6.09 4.16
C LYS A 83 20.21 6.57 2.76
N LYS A 84 19.78 7.77 2.37
CA LYS A 84 20.33 8.44 1.18
C LYS A 84 21.84 8.51 1.37
N MET A 85 22.61 7.78 0.54
CA MET A 85 24.04 8.02 0.42
C MET A 85 24.18 9.36 -0.29
N ALA A 86 24.53 10.40 0.47
CA ALA A 86 25.01 11.64 -0.12
C ALA A 86 26.34 11.33 -0.81
N LEU A 87 26.31 11.23 -2.14
CA LEU A 87 27.52 11.27 -2.94
C LEU A 87 28.03 12.72 -2.85
N LYS A 88 29.23 12.88 -2.28
CA LYS A 88 30.01 14.13 -2.34
C LYS A 88 30.60 14.28 -3.73
#